data_AF-A0A1X0WC79-F1
#
_entry.id   AF-A0A1X0WC79-F1
#
_cell.length_a   1.000
_cell.length_b   1.000
_cell.length_c   1.000
_cell.angle_alpha   90.00
_cell.angle_beta   90.00
_cell.angle_gamma   90.00
#
_symmetry.space_group_name_H-M   'P 1'
#
loop_
_entity.id
_entity.type
_entity.pdbx_description
1 polymer ?
#
loop_
_entity_poly.entity_id
_entity_poly.type
_entity_poly.pdbx_seq_one_letter_code
_entity_poly.pdbx_strand_id
1 'polypeptide(L)' 'MIGRKHTGDENGTTSYECGTPINKNGEILSIIIGNWSDAVKESSSKFECPDNSVMIGRRHAGDENGRTEYLCGKLAN' A
#
# COMPACT_ATOMS: atom_id res chain seq x y z
N MET A 1 -5.98 -1.46 0.53
CA MET A 1 -5.69 -0.46 1.58
C MET A 1 -5.91 0.91 0.94
N ILE A 2 -6.94 1.66 1.33
CA ILE A 2 -7.28 2.94 0.68
C ILE A 2 -6.70 4.15 1.42
N GLY A 3 -6.29 3.96 2.67
CA GLY A 3 -5.65 5.01 3.46
C GLY A 3 -4.82 4.47 4.61
N ARG A 4 -3.82 5.26 5.00
CA ARG A 4 -3.13 5.17 6.28
C ARG A 4 -2.99 6.55 6.86
N LYS A 5 -3.26 6.66 8.16
CA LYS A 5 -2.83 7.79 8.97
C LYS A 5 -1.96 7.28 10.10
N HIS A 6 -0.85 7.96 10.34
CA HIS A 6 0.02 7.72 11.48
C HIS A 6 0.26 9.05 12.18
N THR A 7 0.24 9.07 13.51
CA THR A 7 0.47 10.27 14.32
C THR A 7 1.44 9.93 15.44
N GLY A 8 2.56 10.65 15.52
CA GLY A 8 3.64 10.38 16.48
C GLY A 8 4.82 9.67 15.85
N ASP A 9 5.65 9.05 16.69
CA ASP A 9 6.77 8.18 16.32
C ASP A 9 6.32 6.72 16.22
N GLU A 10 7.21 5.73 16.22
CA GLU A 10 6.88 4.32 15.98
C GLU A 10 5.88 3.72 17.00
N ASN A 11 5.65 4.37 18.15
CA ASN A 11 4.62 3.99 19.13
C ASN A 11 3.28 4.71 18.91
N GLY A 12 3.25 5.63 17.95
CA GLY A 12 2.13 6.44 17.55
C GLY A 12 0.97 5.60 17.00
N THR A 13 -0.24 6.14 17.16
CA THR A 13 -1.44 5.45 16.67
C THR A 13 -1.41 5.39 15.14
N THR A 14 -1.50 4.18 14.61
CA THR A 14 -1.68 3.94 13.17
C THR A 14 -3.12 3.53 12.90
N SER A 15 -3.79 4.28 12.02
CA SER A 15 -5.12 3.96 11.52
C SER A 15 -5.04 3.49 10.08
N TYR A 16 -5.79 2.43 9.77
CA TYR A 16 -5.88 1.85 8.44
C TYR A 16 -7.31 1.97 7.93
N GLU A 17 -7.44 2.30 6.65
CA GLU A 17 -8.72 2.28 5.96
C GLU A 17 -8.71 1.21 4.87
N CYS A 18 -9.73 0.35 4.92
CA CYS A 18 -9.93 -0.76 3.99
C CYS A 18 -11.04 -0.42 3.01
N GLY A 19 -10.90 -0.88 1.77
CA GLY A 19 -11.90 -0.71 0.73
C GLY A 19 -11.93 -1.92 -0.20
N THR A 20 -13.09 -2.18 -0.79
CA THR A 20 -13.30 -3.23 -1.79
C THR A 20 -13.17 -2.63 -3.18
N PRO A 21 -12.30 -3.17 -4.07
CA PRO A 21 -12.18 -2.65 -5.42
C PRO A 21 -13.43 -2.99 -6.24
N ILE A 22 -14.02 -1.98 -6.87
CA ILE A 22 -15.16 -2.12 -7.79
C ILE A 22 -14.83 -1.46 -9.12
N ASN A 23 -15.38 -1.99 -10.22
CA ASN A 23 -15.27 -1.34 -11.53
C ASN A 23 -16.32 -0.22 -11.68
N LYS A 24 -16.31 0.47 -12.82
CA LYS A 24 -17.25 1.57 -13.12
C LYS A 24 -18.73 1.18 -13.10
N ASN A 25 -19.03 -0.11 -13.19
CA ASN A 25 -20.39 -0.65 -13.17
C ASN A 25 -20.81 -1.10 -11.75
N GLY A 26 -19.91 -1.02 -10.76
CA GLY A 26 -20.15 -1.48 -9.38
C GLY A 26 -19.84 -2.95 -9.13
N GLU A 27 -19.20 -3.65 -10.07
CA GLU A 27 -18.84 -5.07 -9.92
C GLU A 27 -17.54 -5.20 -9.13
N ILE A 28 -17.48 -6.16 -8.20
CA ILE A 28 -16.27 -6.42 -7.39
C ILE A 28 -15.17 -6.99 -8.28
N LEU A 29 -13.97 -6.43 -8.15
CA LEU A 29 -12.77 -6.89 -8.86
C LEU A 29 -11.97 -7.87 -8.01
N SER A 30 -11.41 -8.87 -8.67
CA SER A 30 -10.40 -9.74 -8.07
C SER A 30 -9.04 -9.06 -8.06
N ILE A 31 -8.22 -9.40 -7.07
CA ILE A 31 -6.85 -8.89 -6.94
C ILE A 31 -5.89 -10.06 -7.15
N ILE A 32 -5.03 -9.96 -8.15
CA ILE A 32 -3.89 -10.86 -8.33
C ILE A 32 -2.70 -10.26 -7.57
N ILE A 33 -2.26 -10.95 -6.53
CA ILE A 33 -1.15 -10.50 -5.66
C ILE A 33 0.17 -10.53 -6.46
N GLY A 34 0.88 -9.41 -6.47
CA GLY A 34 2.20 -9.30 -7.09
C GLY A 34 3.35 -9.58 -6.13
N ASN A 35 4.53 -9.06 -6.44
CA ASN A 35 5.71 -9.12 -5.57
C ASN A 35 5.85 -7.83 -4.75
N TRP A 36 6.53 -7.93 -3.61
CA TRP A 36 6.97 -6.76 -2.86
C TRP A 36 7.97 -5.96 -3.71
N SER A 37 7.89 -4.63 -3.60
CA SER A 37 8.88 -3.73 -4.18
C SER A 37 10.23 -3.90 -3.50
N ASP A 38 11.28 -3.38 -4.14
CA ASP A 38 12.52 -3.10 -3.45
C ASP A 38 12.28 -2.15 -2.27
N ALA A 39 13.14 -2.29 -1.26
CA ALA A 39 13.11 -1.47 -0.07
C ALA A 39 13.57 -0.04 -0.37
N VAL A 40 12.70 0.94 -0.10
CA VAL A 40 12.96 2.37 -0.28
C VAL A 40 13.01 3.10 1.07
N LYS A 41 13.79 4.18 1.15
CA LYS A 41 13.85 5.03 2.34
C LYS A 41 12.61 5.93 2.40
N GLU A 42 11.82 5.83 3.48
CA GLU A 42 10.50 6.48 3.57
C GLU A 42 10.60 8.01 3.49
N SER A 43 11.63 8.62 4.11
CA SER A 43 11.80 10.08 4.14
C SER A 43 12.08 10.73 2.77
N SER A 44 12.22 9.96 1.70
CA SER A 44 12.46 10.50 0.35
C SER A 44 11.88 9.66 -0.79
N SER A 45 10.84 8.85 -0.54
CA SER A 45 10.25 8.00 -1.58
C SER A 45 8.85 8.46 -2.01
N LYS A 46 8.65 8.66 -3.31
CA LYS A 46 7.34 8.56 -3.95
C LYS A 46 7.22 7.16 -4.52
N PHE A 47 6.16 6.44 -4.16
CA PHE A 47 5.90 5.11 -4.69
C PHE A 47 4.50 5.08 -5.32
N GLU A 48 4.44 4.62 -6.57
CA GLU A 48 3.20 4.45 -7.32
C GLU A 48 3.15 3.01 -7.81
N CYS A 49 1.99 2.35 -7.64
CA CYS A 49 1.78 1.05 -8.24
C CYS A 49 1.68 1.20 -9.77
N PRO A 50 2.12 0.18 -10.54
CA PRO A 50 1.94 0.17 -11.98
C PRO A 50 0.47 0.29 -12.40
N ASP A 51 0.24 0.64 -13.67
CA ASP A 51 -1.10 0.75 -14.25
C ASP A 51 -1.98 -0.47 -13.95
N ASN A 52 -3.28 -0.21 -13.74
CA ASN A 52 -4.27 -1.23 -13.37
C ASN A 52 -3.94 -2.04 -12.11
N SER A 53 -3.15 -1.48 -11.20
CA SER A 53 -2.80 -2.10 -9.93
C SER A 53 -3.07 -1.16 -8.76
N VAL A 54 -3.32 -1.75 -7.60
CA VAL A 54 -3.56 -1.01 -6.35
C VAL A 54 -2.62 -1.47 -5.25
N MET A 55 -2.29 -0.56 -4.33
CA MET A 55 -1.51 -0.91 -3.15
C MET A 55 -2.36 -1.76 -2.20
N ILE A 56 -1.90 -2.97 -1.96
CA ILE A 56 -2.57 -3.95 -1.08
C ILE A 56 -1.79 -4.21 0.20
N GLY A 57 -0.54 -3.78 0.26
CA GLY A 57 0.28 -3.88 1.47
C GLY A 57 1.41 -2.87 1.48
N ARG A 58 1.89 -2.60 2.69
CA ARG A 58 3.12 -1.84 2.94
C ARG A 58 3.74 -2.37 4.21
N ARG A 59 5.04 -2.64 4.15
CA ARG A 59 5.86 -3.05 5.27
C ARG A 59 6.86 -1.94 5.54
N HIS A 60 7.02 -1.59 6.81
CA HIS A 60 8.06 -0.69 7.27
C HIS A 60 8.70 -1.34 8.49
N ALA A 61 10.03 -1.37 8.53
CA ALA A 61 10.78 -1.93 9.64
C ALA A 61 11.91 -0.97 10.04
N GLY A 62 11.95 -0.61 11.31
CA GLY A 62 12.91 0.34 11.88
C GLY A 62 12.29 1.70 12.20
N ASP A 63 13.15 2.70 12.29
CA ASP A 63 12.82 4.12 12.50
C ASP A 63 12.67 4.87 11.16
N GLU A 64 12.69 6.21 11.13
CA GLU A 64 12.60 7.01 9.89
C GLU A 64 13.70 6.74 8.84
N ASN A 65 14.75 5.98 9.17
CA ASN A 65 15.75 5.47 8.23
C ASN A 65 15.47 4.02 7.80
N GLY A 66 14.43 3.43 8.35
CA GLY A 66 13.89 2.12 8.08
C GLY A 66 13.47 1.96 6.63
N ARG A 67 13.54 0.69 6.20
CA ARG A 67 13.20 0.29 4.85
C ARG A 67 11.69 0.13 4.73
N THR A 68 11.10 0.84 3.78
CA THR A 68 9.70 0.68 3.40
C THR A 68 9.62 -0.14 2.13
N GLU A 69 8.77 -1.16 2.14
CA GLU A 69 8.44 -1.97 0.99
C GLU A 69 6.94 -1.88 0.75
N TYR A 70 6.54 -1.94 -0.52
CA TYR A 70 5.15 -1.84 -0.94
C TYR A 70 4.75 -3.09 -1.71
N LEU A 71 3.49 -3.49 -1.57
CA LEU A 71 2.93 -4.61 -2.30
C LEU A 71 1.78 -4.11 -3.17
N CYS A 72 1.93 -4.30 -4.49
CA CYS A 72 0.89 -4.00 -5.46
C CYS A 72 0.18 -5.28 -5.89
N GLY A 73 -1.13 -5.19 -6.08
CA GLY A 73 -1.94 -6.24 -6.68
C GLY A 73 -2.60 -5.75 -7.96
N LYS A 74 -2.59 -6.57 -9.00
CA LYS A 74 -3.22 -6.25 -10.29
C LYS A 74 -4.72 -6.49 -10.20
N LEU A 75 -5.51 -5.54 -10.68
CA LEU A 75 -6.96 -5.68 -10.76
C LEU A 75 -7.33 -6.60 -11.94
N ALA A 76 -8.20 -7.57 -11.67
CA ALA A 76 -8.75 -8.50 -12.65
C ALA A 76 -10.28 -8.56 -12.49
N ASN A 77 -10.96 -8.77 -13.61
CA ASN A 77 -12.42 -8.89 -13.67
C ASN A 77 -12.85 -10.36 -13.72
#